data_AF-A0A6V7IXL1-F1
#
_entry.id   AF-A0A6V7IXL1-F1
#
_cell.length_a   1.000
_cell.length_b   1.000
_cell.length_c   1.000
_cell.angle_alpha   90.00
_cell.angle_beta   90.00
_cell.angle_gamma   90.00
#
_symmetry.space_group_name_H-M   'P 1'
#
loop_
_entity.id
_entity.type
_entity.pdbx_description
1 polymer ?
#
loop_
_entity_poly.entity_id
_entity_poly.type
_entity_poly.pdbx_seq_one_letter_code
_entity_poly.pdbx_strand_id
1 'polypeptide(L)' 'YEWFEEMQLKWYCVPAVSSMVFDCGGLEFTAAPFNGWYMSTEIGARDLCDVNRYNLLE' A
#
# COMPACT_ATOMS: atom_id res chain seq x y z
N TYR A 1 5.84 18.98 13.11
CA TYR A 1 4.80 18.98 14.14
C TYR A 1 5.15 17.92 15.16
N GLU A 2 5.60 18.29 16.36
CA GLU A 2 6.02 17.31 17.38
C GLU A 2 4.87 16.37 17.77
N TRP A 3 3.66 16.92 17.85
CA TRP A 3 2.42 16.16 18.09
C TRP A 3 2.17 15.03 17.06
N PHE A 4 2.72 15.13 15.84
CA PHE A 4 2.52 14.09 14.82
C PHE A 4 3.32 12.83 15.13
N GLU A 5 4.48 12.96 15.76
CA GLU A 5 5.27 11.81 16.23
C GLU A 5 4.56 11.07 17.36
N GLU A 6 3.82 11.78 18.21
CA GLU A 6 3.01 11.20 19.30
C GLU A 6 1.90 10.27 18.79
N MET A 7 1.46 10.43 17.53
CA MET A 7 0.51 9.52 16.88
C MET A 7 1.11 8.13 16.58
N GLN A 8 2.44 8.00 16.62
CA GLN A 8 3.17 6.74 16.44
C GLN A 8 2.79 5.96 15.15
N LEU A 9 2.42 6.69 14.09
CA LEU A 9 2.07 6.09 12.79
C LEU A 9 3.31 5.45 12.14
N LYS A 10 3.13 4.24 11.62
CA LYS A 10 4.16 3.49 10.91
C LYS A 10 3.54 2.76 9.74
N TRP A 11 4.33 2.53 8.70
CA TRP A 11 3.90 1.77 7.53
C TRP A 11 5.01 0.84 7.06
N TYR A 12 4.64 -0.24 6.37
CA TYR A 12 5.61 -1.16 5.79
C TYR A 12 6.37 -0.48 4.64
N CYS A 13 7.62 -0.88 4.42
CA CYS A 13 8.46 -0.28 3.38
C CYS A 13 8.19 -0.88 1.98
N VAL A 14 7.77 -2.14 1.91
CA VAL A 14 7.63 -2.88 0.64
C VAL A 14 6.16 -3.09 0.28
N PRO A 15 5.64 -2.45 -0.78
CA PRO A 15 4.33 -2.76 -1.34
C PRO A 15 4.42 -3.97 -2.26
N ALA A 16 3.86 -5.11 -1.86
CA ALA A 16 3.81 -6.32 -2.67
C ALA A 16 2.36 -6.71 -3.00
N VAL A 17 2.05 -6.82 -4.29
CA VAL A 17 0.78 -7.37 -4.76
C VAL A 17 0.95 -8.87 -4.97
N SER A 18 0.08 -9.67 -4.35
CA SER A 18 0.17 -11.14 -4.35
C SER A 18 -1.07 -11.86 -4.88
N SER A 19 -2.06 -11.12 -5.40
CA SER A 19 -3.36 -11.64 -5.81
C SER A 19 -3.72 -11.31 -7.26
N MET A 20 -2.70 -11.16 -8.12
CA MET A 20 -2.85 -10.98 -9.56
C MET A 20 -2.35 -12.21 -10.32
N VAL A 21 -2.97 -12.50 -11.46
CA VAL A 21 -2.48 -13.50 -12.41
C VAL A 21 -1.53 -12.81 -13.39
N PHE A 22 -0.39 -13.43 -13.66
CA PHE A 22 0.46 -13.05 -14.77
C PHE A 22 0.14 -13.94 -15.97
N ASP A 23 -0.35 -13.35 -17.06
CA ASP A 23 -0.61 -14.04 -18.32
C ASP A 23 0.51 -13.70 -19.32
N CYS A 24 1.16 -14.73 -19.85
CA CYS A 24 2.15 -14.56 -20.91
C CYS A 24 2.11 -15.74 -21.89
N GLY A 25 1.88 -15.43 -23.16
CA GLY A 25 1.92 -16.43 -24.23
C GLY A 25 0.86 -17.52 -24.12
N GLY A 26 -0.28 -17.23 -23.48
CA GLY A 26 -1.36 -18.19 -23.24
C GLY A 26 -1.15 -19.11 -22.04
N LEU A 27 -0.12 -18.87 -21.23
CA LEU A 27 0.08 -19.51 -19.94
C LEU A 27 -0.33 -18.56 -18.81
N GLU A 28 -1.06 -19.08 -17.83
CA GLU A 28 -1.45 -18.36 -16.63
C GLU A 28 -0.59 -18.77 -15.44
N PHE A 29 0.11 -17.79 -14.86
CA PHE A 29 0.86 -17.94 -13.62
C PHE A 29 0.01 -17.38 -12.46
N THR A 30 -0.72 -18.27 -11.79
CA THR A 30 -1.70 -17.91 -10.75
C THR A 30 -1.06 -17.48 -9.41
N ALA A 31 0.24 -17.66 -9.25
CA ALA A 31 1.00 -17.26 -8.08
C ALA A 31 2.32 -16.58 -8.50
N ALA A 32 2.23 -15.29 -8.82
CA ALA A 32 3.37 -14.47 -9.25
C ALA A 32 3.42 -13.14 -8.46
N PRO A 33 3.77 -13.15 -7.16
CA PRO A 33 3.85 -11.92 -6.37
C PRO A 33 4.97 -11.01 -6.90
N PHE A 34 4.71 -9.71 -6.91
CA PHE A 34 5.68 -8.70 -7.32
C PHE A 34 5.60 -7.45 -6.44
N ASN A 35 6.68 -6.68 -6.39
CA ASN A 35 6.77 -5.44 -5.62
C ASN A 35 7.55 -4.36 -6.38
N GLY A 36 7.38 -3.13 -5.92
CA GLY A 36 8.22 -1.98 -6.26
C GLY A 36 8.56 -1.21 -5.00
N TRP A 37 8.34 0.11 -5.05
CA TRP A 37 8.41 1.03 -3.92
C TRP A 37 7.16 1.90 -3.91
N TYR A 38 6.77 2.36 -2.72
CA TYR A 38 5.60 3.21 -2.55
C TYR A 38 5.77 4.57 -3.25
N MET A 39 4.69 5.06 -3.83
CA MET A 39 4.45 6.48 -4.04
C MET A 39 3.84 7.06 -2.76
N SER A 40 4.31 8.24 -2.33
CA SER A 40 3.93 8.81 -1.03
C SER A 40 2.42 8.98 -0.84
N THR A 41 1.66 9.26 -1.90
CA THR A 41 0.20 9.43 -1.84
C THR A 41 -0.56 8.11 -1.63
N GLU A 42 0.02 6.95 -1.95
CA GLU A 42 -0.58 5.66 -1.61
C GLU A 42 -0.75 5.53 -0.10
N ILE A 43 0.29 5.87 0.66
CA ILE A 43 0.24 5.84 2.12
C ILE A 43 -0.50 7.08 2.66
N GLY A 44 0.01 8.28 2.34
CA GLY A 44 -0.42 9.51 2.99
C GLY A 44 -1.85 9.93 2.66
N ALA A 45 -2.33 9.67 1.45
CA ALA A 45 -3.70 10.01 1.07
C ALA A 45 -4.63 8.80 1.18
N ARG A 46 -4.27 7.66 0.59
CA ARG A 46 -5.19 6.52 0.48
C ARG A 46 -5.24 5.68 1.75
N ASP A 47 -4.09 5.24 2.24
CA ASP A 47 -4.07 4.37 3.43
C ASP A 47 -4.42 5.13 4.72
N LEU A 48 -3.86 6.33 4.90
CA LEU A 48 -4.05 7.11 6.14
C LEU A 48 -5.35 7.92 6.18
N CYS A 49 -5.80 8.44 5.03
CA CYS A 49 -6.88 9.46 5.02
C CYS A 49 -8.18 9.02 4.32
N ASP A 50 -8.22 7.93 3.55
CA ASP A 50 -9.50 7.47 3.01
C ASP A 50 -10.46 7.12 4.17
N VAL A 51 -11.73 7.53 4.03
CA VAL A 51 -12.77 7.37 5.08
C VAL A 51 -13.04 5.92 5.48
N ASN A 52 -12.75 4.98 4.58
CA ASN A 52 -12.91 3.54 4.79
C ASN A 52 -11.59 2.84 5.20
N ARG A 53 -10.54 3.61 5.52
CA ARG A 53 -9.24 3.12 5.98
C ARG A 53 -8.96 3.68 7.37
N TYR A 54 -7.81 4.32 7.57
CA TYR A 54 -7.46 4.89 8.88
C TYR A 54 -8.25 6.17 9.19
N ASN A 55 -8.75 6.88 8.18
CA ASN A 55 -9.60 8.07 8.32
C ASN A 55 -9.03 9.14 9.29
N LEU A 56 -7.74 9.46 9.18
CA LEU A 56 -7.05 10.40 10.08
C LEU A 56 -7.11 11.87 9.63
N LEU A 57 -8.09 12.22 8.80
CA LEU A 57 -8.20 13.58 8.26
C LEU A 57 -8.91 14.55 9.23
N GLU A 58 -9.66 14.03 10.21
CA GLU A 58 -10.41 14.78 11.23
C GLU A 58 -9.70 14.80 12.58
#